data_AF-A0A397TWP3-F1
#
_entry.id   AF-A0A397TWP3-F1
#
_cell.length_a   1.000
_cell.length_b   1.000
_cell.length_c   1.000
_cell.angle_alpha   90.00
_cell.angle_beta   90.00
_cell.angle_gamma   90.00
#
_symmetry.space_group_name_H-M   'P 1'
#
loop_
_entity.id
_entity.type
_entity.pdbx_description
1 polymer ?
#
loop_
_entity_poly.entity_id
_entity_poly.type
_entity_poly.pdbx_seq_one_letter_code
_entity_poly.pdbx_strand_id
1 'polypeptide(L)'
;MIQSCVSKRKFSASYILPLDDDEVDRMTLQHYIFQNVWKSDFSSPVESSLERGAKMLDIGCGPGVLVLELASKYPRSHFTGCDIVANYPLQIKPENSAFVKADITEGLPFPDNT
;
A
#
# COMPACT_ATOMS: atom_id res chain seq x y z
N MET A 1 28.58 22.53 -1.19
CA MET A 1 28.72 21.09 -0.86
C MET A 1 27.35 20.37 -0.84
N ILE A 2 26.42 20.73 -1.74
CA ILE A 2 25.09 20.07 -1.85
C ILE A 2 24.83 19.57 -3.27
N GLN A 3 25.55 20.07 -4.27
CA GLN A 3 25.37 19.70 -5.69
C GLN A 3 25.97 18.35 -6.10
N SER A 4 26.79 17.68 -5.28
CA SER A 4 27.44 16.44 -5.72
C SER A 4 26.62 15.16 -5.52
N CYS A 5 25.51 15.21 -4.77
CA CYS A 5 24.70 14.02 -4.48
C CYS A 5 23.60 13.73 -5.51
N VAL A 6 23.42 14.58 -6.53
CA VAL A 6 22.27 14.46 -7.47
C VAL A 6 22.63 13.75 -8.79
N SER A 7 23.92 13.55 -9.10
CA SER A 7 24.35 13.27 -10.48
C SER A 7 24.69 11.82 -10.81
N LYS A 8 23.79 10.85 -10.50
CA LYS A 8 23.78 9.50 -11.12
C LYS A 8 22.37 8.86 -11.19
N ARG A 9 21.31 9.65 -11.38
CA ARG A 9 19.94 9.10 -11.45
C ARG A 9 19.64 8.57 -12.85
N LYS A 10 19.76 7.26 -13.04
CA LYS A 10 19.07 6.57 -14.15
C LYS A 10 17.57 6.60 -13.84
N PHE A 11 16.79 7.14 -14.76
CA PHE A 11 15.35 7.34 -14.63
C PHE A 11 14.63 6.02 -14.92
N SER A 12 14.17 5.33 -13.88
CA SER A 12 12.99 4.46 -13.88
C SER A 12 12.40 4.55 -12.48
N ALA A 13 11.40 5.43 -12.31
CA ALA A 13 10.73 5.79 -11.05
C ALA A 13 11.64 5.83 -9.78
N SER A 14 12.38 6.93 -9.60
CA SER A 14 13.14 7.16 -8.36
C SER A 14 12.17 7.46 -7.21
N TYR A 15 11.87 6.46 -6.37
CA TYR A 15 11.21 6.70 -5.09
C TYR A 15 12.01 7.77 -4.33
N ILE A 16 11.36 8.89 -3.99
CA ILE A 16 12.04 10.11 -3.53
C ILE A 16 12.32 10.03 -2.02
N LEU A 17 11.57 9.21 -1.30
CA LEU A 17 11.66 9.06 0.15
C LEU A 17 12.68 7.98 0.54
N PRO A 18 13.23 8.04 1.77
CA PRO A 18 14.12 7.00 2.30
C PRO A 18 13.44 5.63 2.34
N LEU A 19 14.25 4.57 2.36
CA LEU A 19 13.79 3.18 2.48
C LEU A 19 14.39 2.58 3.75
N ASP A 20 14.11 3.21 4.88
CA ASP A 20 14.56 2.81 6.21
C ASP A 20 13.38 2.57 7.15
N ASP A 21 13.67 1.99 8.32
CA ASP A 21 12.65 1.66 9.32
C ASP A 21 11.96 2.92 9.87
N ASP A 22 12.68 4.04 9.94
CA ASP A 22 12.13 5.34 10.35
C ASP A 22 11.02 5.80 9.39
N GLU A 23 11.20 5.62 8.08
CA GLU A 23 10.16 5.93 7.08
C GLU A 23 8.95 4.98 7.20
N VAL A 24 9.18 3.70 7.50
CA VAL A 24 8.10 2.73 7.74
C VAL A 24 7.27 3.15 8.95
N ASP A 25 7.93 3.54 10.04
CA ASP A 25 7.27 4.05 11.26
C ASP A 25 6.51 5.35 10.97
N ARG A 26 7.10 6.27 10.20
CA ARG A 26 6.45 7.52 9.78
C ARG A 26 5.17 7.25 8.98
N MET A 27 5.20 6.34 8.00
CA MET A 27 4.04 5.98 7.19
C MET A 27 2.94 5.31 8.03
N THR A 28 3.34 4.42 8.93
CA THR A 28 2.44 3.73 9.86
C THR A 28 1.74 4.74 10.79
N LEU A 29 2.49 5.68 11.36
CA LEU A 29 1.93 6.74 12.19
C LEU A 29 0.96 7.64 11.41
N GLN A 30 1.33 8.01 10.17
CA GLN A 30 0.47 8.82 9.31
C GLN A 30 -0.88 8.15 9.05
N HIS A 31 -0.89 6.84 8.76
CA HIS A 31 -2.11 6.06 8.59
C HIS A 31 -3.03 6.16 9.82
N TYR A 32 -2.48 5.93 11.01
CA TYR A 32 -3.23 6.01 12.26
C TYR A 32 -3.74 7.42 12.57
N ILE A 33 -2.99 8.47 12.22
CA ILE A 33 -3.45 9.85 12.35
C ILE A 33 -4.69 10.06 11.48
N PHE A 34 -4.65 9.64 10.21
CA PHE A 34 -5.78 9.81 9.30
C PHE A 34 -7.01 9.01 9.74
N GLN A 35 -6.86 7.73 10.10
CA GLN A 35 -7.95 6.96 10.68
C GLN A 35 -8.55 7.64 11.91
N ASN A 36 -7.73 8.21 12.79
CA ASN A 36 -8.22 8.88 13.99
C ASN A 36 -8.94 10.20 13.70
N VAL A 37 -8.51 10.95 12.68
CA VAL A 37 -9.15 12.19 12.25
C VAL A 37 -10.48 11.90 11.54
N TRP A 38 -10.49 10.95 10.60
CA TRP A 38 -11.67 10.61 9.82
C TRP A 38 -12.64 9.66 10.53
N LYS A 39 -12.19 9.00 11.62
CA LYS A 39 -12.92 7.92 12.30
C LYS A 39 -13.34 6.79 11.37
N SER A 40 -12.60 6.60 10.28
CA SER A 40 -12.86 5.61 9.25
C SER A 40 -11.58 5.28 8.48
N ASP A 41 -11.53 4.09 7.89
CA ASP A 41 -10.46 3.63 7.01
C ASP A 41 -10.57 4.22 5.59
N PHE A 42 -11.79 4.58 5.20
CA PHE A 42 -12.11 5.10 3.87
C PHE A 42 -13.32 6.04 3.93
N SER A 43 -13.44 6.94 2.96
CA SER A 43 -14.57 7.87 2.82
C SER A 43 -15.64 7.39 1.84
N SER A 44 -15.33 6.37 1.02
CA SER A 44 -16.22 5.86 -0.03
C SER A 44 -17.31 4.95 0.55
N PRO A 45 -18.53 4.91 -0.02
CA PRO A 45 -19.63 4.08 0.47
C PRO A 45 -19.47 2.60 0.04
N VAL A 46 -18.35 1.98 0.38
CA VAL A 46 -17.96 0.63 -0.07
C VAL A 46 -18.12 -0.44 1.00
N GLU A 47 -18.47 -0.06 2.23
CA GLU A 47 -18.56 -0.97 3.39
C GLU A 47 -19.44 -2.19 3.10
N SER A 48 -20.65 -1.99 2.58
CA SER A 48 -21.53 -3.12 2.26
C SER A 48 -20.96 -4.07 1.19
N SER A 49 -20.14 -3.56 0.27
CA SER A 49 -19.46 -4.38 -0.73
C SER A 49 -18.31 -5.17 -0.11
N LEU A 50 -17.53 -4.53 0.77
CA LEU A 50 -16.47 -5.19 1.53
C LEU A 50 -17.03 -6.27 2.47
N GLU A 51 -18.20 -6.01 3.07
CA GLU A 51 -18.91 -7.01 3.86
C GLU A 51 -19.38 -8.16 2.98
N ARG A 52 -19.99 -7.93 1.81
CA ARG A 52 -20.48 -9.04 0.95
C ARG A 52 -19.34 -9.85 0.33
N GLY A 53 -18.17 -9.25 0.18
CA GLY A 53 -17.03 -9.82 -0.50
C GLY A 53 -16.71 -9.05 -1.77
N ALA A 54 -15.60 -8.35 -1.75
CA ALA A 54 -15.08 -7.55 -2.85
C ALA A 54 -13.56 -7.76 -2.98
N LYS A 55 -12.99 -7.23 -4.06
CA LYS A 55 -11.54 -7.12 -4.23
C LYS A 55 -11.15 -5.67 -4.14
N MET A 56 -10.11 -5.37 -3.38
CA MET A 56 -9.55 -4.02 -3.23
C MET A 56 -8.07 -4.03 -3.60
N LEU A 57 -7.64 -3.03 -4.37
CA LEU A 57 -6.25 -2.78 -4.70
C LEU A 57 -5.81 -1.46 -4.04
N ASP A 58 -4.76 -1.53 -3.22
CA ASP A 58 -4.09 -0.37 -2.63
C ASP A 58 -2.81 -0.06 -3.43
N ILE A 59 -2.73 1.12 -4.02
CA ILE A 59 -1.64 1.54 -4.92
C ILE A 59 -0.69 2.47 -4.17
N GLY A 60 0.61 2.14 -4.17
CA GLY A 60 1.57 2.80 -3.31
C GLY A 60 1.35 2.42 -1.84
N CYS A 61 1.09 1.13 -1.59
CA CYS A 61 0.66 0.66 -0.27
C CYS A 61 1.72 0.81 0.82
N GLY A 62 2.99 1.06 0.45
CA GLY A 62 4.12 1.12 1.37
C GLY A 62 4.15 -0.11 2.29
N PRO A 63 4.24 0.07 3.63
CA PRO A 63 4.23 -1.05 4.58
C PRO A 63 2.97 -1.92 4.57
N GLY A 64 1.90 -1.48 3.89
CA GLY A 64 0.69 -2.26 3.69
C GLY A 64 -0.30 -2.22 4.86
N VAL A 65 -0.19 -1.24 5.77
CA VAL A 65 -1.02 -1.15 6.98
C VAL A 65 -2.51 -1.20 6.66
N LEU A 66 -2.97 -0.39 5.69
CA LEU A 66 -4.37 -0.36 5.27
C LEU A 66 -4.86 -1.72 4.77
N VAL A 67 -4.06 -2.40 3.93
CA VAL A 67 -4.37 -3.75 3.41
C VAL A 67 -4.53 -4.75 4.55
N LEU A 68 -3.61 -4.76 5.52
CA LEU A 68 -3.62 -5.70 6.64
C LEU A 68 -4.82 -5.47 7.57
N GLU A 69 -5.13 -4.22 7.87
CA GLU A 69 -6.24 -3.88 8.75
C GLU A 69 -7.58 -4.18 8.10
N LEU A 70 -7.78 -3.78 6.84
CA LEU A 70 -9.00 -4.08 6.12
C LEU A 70 -9.18 -5.58 5.85
N ALA A 71 -8.10 -6.31 5.56
CA ALA A 71 -8.16 -7.77 5.43
C ALA A 71 -8.60 -8.43 6.73
N SER A 72 -8.11 -7.95 7.87
CA SER A 72 -8.53 -8.44 9.19
C SER A 72 -9.99 -8.09 9.52
N LYS A 73 -10.45 -6.89 9.12
CA LYS A 73 -11.81 -6.38 9.37
C LYS A 73 -12.87 -7.02 8.47
N TYR A 74 -12.53 -7.33 7.22
CA TYR A 74 -13.46 -7.83 6.19
C TYR A 74 -12.99 -9.18 5.63
N PRO A 75 -13.15 -10.29 6.38
CA PRO A 75 -12.61 -11.60 6.00
C PRO A 75 -13.21 -12.20 4.72
N ARG A 76 -14.36 -11.70 4.24
CA ARG A 76 -14.98 -12.13 2.97
C ARG A 76 -14.43 -11.40 1.75
N SER A 77 -13.63 -10.36 1.94
CA SER A 77 -13.01 -9.58 0.86
C SER A 77 -11.54 -9.91 0.71
N HIS A 78 -10.98 -9.67 -0.48
CA HIS A 78 -9.57 -9.83 -0.78
C HIS A 78 -8.90 -8.48 -0.98
N PHE A 79 -7.74 -8.29 -0.36
CA PHE A 79 -7.01 -7.02 -0.38
C PHE A 79 -5.63 -7.23 -0.95
N THR A 80 -5.25 -6.42 -1.93
CA THR A 80 -3.94 -6.49 -2.57
C THR A 80 -3.24 -5.15 -2.45
N GLY A 81 -2.03 -5.14 -1.90
CA GLY A 81 -1.15 -3.98 -1.93
C GLY A 81 -0.20 -4.05 -3.12
N CYS A 82 0.01 -2.93 -3.80
CA CYS A 82 0.95 -2.79 -4.89
C CYS A 82 1.87 -1.61 -4.63
N ASP A 83 3.18 -1.83 -4.66
CA ASP A 83 4.18 -0.77 -4.48
C ASP A 83 5.43 -1.07 -5.30
N ILE A 84 6.17 -0.02 -5.67
CA ILE A 84 7.45 -0.15 -6.36
C ILE A 84 8.54 -0.71 -5.43
N VAL A 85 8.37 -0.55 -4.12
CA VAL A 85 9.25 -1.08 -3.08
C VAL A 85 8.53 -2.15 -2.27
N ALA A 86 9.20 -3.27 -2.01
CA ALA A 86 8.64 -4.37 -1.23
C ALA A 86 8.99 -4.22 0.27
N ASN A 87 8.37 -3.25 0.95
CA ASN A 87 8.55 -2.98 2.39
C ASN A 87 7.36 -3.43 3.26
N TYR A 88 6.48 -4.27 2.71
CA TYR A 88 5.33 -4.89 3.38
C TYR A 88 5.64 -6.30 3.91
N PRO A 89 4.87 -6.82 4.89
CA PRO A 89 5.09 -8.17 5.41
C PRO A 89 4.67 -9.26 4.42
N LEU A 90 5.55 -10.25 4.21
CA LEU A 90 5.30 -11.39 3.31
C LEU A 90 4.87 -12.67 4.03
N GLN A 91 5.32 -12.86 5.27
CA GLN A 91 5.18 -14.15 5.98
C GLN A 91 4.00 -14.17 6.95
N ILE A 92 3.83 -13.10 7.74
CA ILE A 92 2.81 -13.02 8.79
C ILE A 92 1.79 -11.97 8.34
N LYS A 93 0.68 -12.43 7.76
CA LYS A 93 -0.41 -11.58 7.26
C LYS A 93 -1.72 -12.38 7.14
N PRO A 94 -2.90 -11.73 7.09
CA PRO A 94 -4.17 -12.42 6.85
C PRO A 94 -4.16 -13.19 5.52
N GLU A 95 -4.86 -14.34 5.46
CA GLU A 95 -4.91 -15.19 4.27
C GLU A 95 -5.56 -14.50 3.06
N ASN A 96 -6.47 -13.56 3.33
CA ASN A 96 -7.17 -12.74 2.34
C ASN A 96 -6.41 -11.45 1.97
N SER A 97 -5.11 -11.39 2.24
CA SER A 97 -4.24 -10.29 1.82
C SER A 97 -3.14 -10.78 0.87
N ALA A 98 -2.76 -9.94 -0.09
CA ALA A 98 -1.65 -10.19 -1.02
C ALA A 98 -0.84 -8.91 -1.25
N PHE A 99 0.41 -9.06 -1.67
CA PHE A 99 1.25 -7.93 -2.01
C PHE A 99 2.03 -8.20 -3.30
N VAL A 100 2.17 -7.17 -4.13
CA VAL A 100 2.84 -7.25 -5.42
C VAL A 100 3.83 -6.08 -5.53
N LYS A 101 5.06 -6.40 -5.95
CA LYS A 101 6.03 -5.37 -6.31
C LYS A 101 5.86 -5.02 -7.78
N ALA A 102 5.39 -3.82 -8.08
CA ALA A 102 5.26 -3.35 -9.46
C ALA A 102 5.37 -1.83 -9.57
N ASP A 103 5.90 -1.38 -10.69
CA ASP A 103 5.85 0.02 -11.09
C ASP A 103 4.55 0.26 -11.87
N ILE A 104 3.59 0.93 -11.24
CA ILE A 104 2.29 1.21 -11.84
C ILE A 104 2.39 2.12 -13.08
N THR A 105 3.50 2.82 -13.28
CA THR A 105 3.71 3.67 -14.46
C THR A 105 3.98 2.82 -15.71
N GLU A 106 4.41 1.57 -15.54
CA GLU A 106 4.51 0.54 -16.58
C GLU A 106 3.20 -0.26 -16.75
N GLY A 107 2.16 0.10 -15.99
CA GLY A 107 0.87 -0.58 -15.97
C GLY A 107 0.66 -1.45 -14.74
N LEU A 108 -0.59 -1.90 -14.56
CA LEU A 108 -0.94 -2.78 -13.45
C LEU A 108 -0.56 -4.23 -13.76
N PRO A 109 -0.01 -4.99 -12.79
CA PRO A 109 0.39 -6.38 -12.97
C PRO A 109 -0.82 -7.35 -12.88
N PHE A 110 -1.98 -6.94 -13.41
CA PHE A 110 -3.23 -7.70 -13.38
C PHE A 110 -3.81 -7.80 -14.79
N PRO A 111 -4.51 -8.90 -15.13
CA PRO A 111 -5.22 -9.00 -16.40
C PRO A 111 -6.33 -7.96 -16.52
N ASP A 112 -6.61 -7.50 -17.74
CA ASP A 112 -7.72 -6.57 -17.97
C ASP A 112 -9.06 -7.16 -17.49
N ASN A 113 -9.89 -6.31 -16.88
CA ASN A 113 -11.24 -6.65 -16.39
C ASN A 113 -11.29 -7.71 -15.27
N THR A 114 -10.36 -7.66 -14.30
CA THR A 114 -10.34 -8.57 -13.13
C THR A 114 -10.70 -7.95 -11.78
#